data_AF-A0A9E3BCM9-F1
#
_entry.id   AF-A0A9E3BCM9-F1
#
_cell.length_a   1.000
_cell.length_b   1.000
_cell.length_c   1.000
_cell.angle_alpha   90.00
_cell.angle_beta   90.00
_cell.angle_gamma   90.00
#
_symmetry.space_group_name_H-M   'P 1'
#
loop_
_entity.id
_entity.type
_entity.pdbx_description
1 polymer ?
#
loop_
_entity_poly.entity_id
_entity_poly.type
_entity_poly.pdbx_seq_one_letter_code
_entity_poly.pdbx_strand_id
1 'polypeptide(L)'
;MEKTRNVNWPSIEGAPVPLGVTYIPEERAYNFALYSLNASEVTLLLFGKDDYVTPSMEFWLDPFINKTKRVWHCRIKEERLAGSYYYGYRVNGPNAGQCNALHAFDSEKILLDPYSKHVFFPPTFSRLAAMHPGSNAGQAPLGIFRKSDADFNWGNDRRPRHYSDAIIYELHIKGFTASPTSGLDDRLRGTFKGLIQKIPYLKDLGITIVELMPVHQFDPQEDNYWGYMTLNFFAPHQAYAADPANALKEFKEMVKALHEADIEVVLDVVYNHTAEAGHIGPNYSFKGIDNASFYLLTGDPTNPYANYSGTGNTLNCTDPFIRNLILDSLRYWVTEMHVDGFRFDLASILTRAEDGSIDWDDPPLLSAIRTDPVLSQVRLIAEPWDAGGAYQLGTSFPGMFWHQWNGMFRDDVRRFVRGDLGM
;
A
#
# COMPACT_ATOMS: atom_id res chain seq x y z
N MET A 1 27.32 -43.71 -12.51
CA MET A 1 26.63 -43.04 -11.40
C MET A 1 26.62 -41.56 -11.67
N GLU A 2 25.60 -41.12 -12.40
CA GLU A 2 25.32 -39.71 -12.63
C GLU A 2 24.91 -39.09 -11.31
N LYS A 3 25.75 -38.21 -10.75
CA LYS A 3 25.36 -37.36 -9.63
C LYS A 3 24.27 -36.42 -10.15
N THR A 4 23.01 -36.70 -9.80
CA THR A 4 21.88 -35.80 -9.96
C THR A 4 22.23 -34.48 -9.30
N ARG A 5 22.57 -33.48 -10.14
CA ARG A 5 22.88 -32.11 -9.73
C ARG A 5 21.64 -31.48 -9.12
N ASN A 6 21.80 -30.94 -7.91
CA ASN A 6 20.97 -29.96 -7.21
C ASN A 6 19.52 -29.83 -7.70
N VAL A 7 18.61 -30.57 -7.08
CA VAL A 7 17.20 -30.19 -7.08
C VAL A 7 17.12 -28.84 -6.37
N ASN A 8 16.86 -27.76 -7.12
CA ASN A 8 16.68 -26.44 -6.56
C ASN A 8 15.30 -26.41 -5.88
N TRP A 9 15.21 -26.85 -4.62
CA TRP A 9 13.96 -26.93 -3.85
C TRP A 9 13.02 -25.70 -3.99
N PRO A 10 13.50 -24.43 -4.07
CA PRO A 10 12.61 -23.28 -4.27
C PRO A 10 11.83 -23.29 -5.58
N SER A 11 12.33 -23.96 -6.61
CA SER A 11 11.65 -24.11 -7.90
C SER A 11 10.51 -25.14 -7.87
N ILE A 12 10.42 -25.92 -6.78
CA ILE A 12 9.39 -26.94 -6.56
C ILE A 12 8.44 -26.53 -5.43
N GLU A 13 8.99 -26.09 -4.30
CA GLU A 13 8.28 -25.83 -3.04
C GLU A 13 7.91 -24.35 -2.86
N GLY A 14 8.46 -23.46 -3.68
CA GLY A 14 8.34 -22.01 -3.54
C GLY A 14 9.51 -21.38 -2.80
N ALA A 15 9.59 -20.06 -2.90
CA ALA A 15 10.59 -19.25 -2.23
C ALA A 15 9.90 -18.24 -1.30
N PRO A 16 10.47 -17.92 -0.13
CA PRO A 16 9.93 -16.92 0.78
C PRO A 16 10.09 -15.47 0.30
N VAL A 17 10.85 -15.26 -0.78
CA VAL A 17 11.06 -13.94 -1.39
C VAL A 17 11.02 -14.05 -2.92
N PRO A 18 10.55 -13.02 -3.63
CA PRO A 18 9.86 -11.84 -3.08
C PRO A 18 8.51 -12.18 -2.44
N LEU A 19 8.03 -11.32 -1.53
CA LEU A 19 6.68 -11.41 -0.95
C LEU A 19 5.61 -11.07 -2.00
N GLY A 20 4.39 -11.56 -1.77
CA GLY A 20 3.28 -11.48 -2.71
C GLY A 20 3.33 -12.56 -3.80
N VAL A 21 2.59 -12.32 -4.88
CA VAL A 21 2.62 -13.16 -6.08
C VAL A 21 3.61 -12.64 -7.11
N THR A 22 4.46 -13.53 -7.64
CA THR A 22 5.44 -13.21 -8.68
C THR A 22 5.44 -14.27 -9.78
N TYR A 23 5.30 -13.86 -11.03
CA TYR A 23 5.48 -14.75 -12.18
C TYR A 23 6.96 -14.93 -12.48
N ILE A 24 7.38 -16.16 -12.76
CA ILE A 24 8.75 -16.54 -13.10
C ILE A 24 8.74 -17.09 -14.52
N PRO A 25 9.09 -16.27 -15.53
CA PRO A 25 8.97 -16.64 -16.94
C PRO A 25 9.74 -17.90 -17.32
N GLU A 26 10.96 -18.07 -16.81
CA GLU A 26 11.86 -19.17 -17.13
C GLU A 26 11.28 -20.52 -16.68
N GLU A 27 10.49 -20.50 -15.60
CA GLU A 27 9.86 -21.68 -15.03
C GLU A 27 8.40 -21.86 -15.44
N ARG A 28 7.81 -20.85 -16.10
CA ARG A 28 6.38 -20.74 -16.37
C ARG A 28 5.56 -21.05 -15.12
N ALA A 29 5.87 -20.34 -14.04
CA ALA A 29 5.34 -20.61 -12.71
C ALA A 29 5.07 -19.32 -11.95
N TYR A 30 4.18 -19.40 -10.97
CA TYR A 30 3.93 -18.33 -10.00
C TYR A 30 4.46 -18.74 -8.64
N ASN A 31 5.22 -17.85 -8.03
CA ASN A 31 5.61 -17.92 -6.64
C ASN A 31 4.64 -17.09 -5.81
N PHE A 32 3.98 -17.70 -4.83
CA PHE A 32 3.19 -16.99 -3.82
C PHE A 32 3.97 -17.01 -2.52
N ALA A 33 4.07 -15.87 -1.83
CA ALA A 33 4.74 -15.77 -0.55
C ALA A 33 4.00 -14.79 0.39
N LEU A 34 3.62 -15.27 1.57
CA LEU A 34 2.84 -14.54 2.56
C LEU A 34 3.54 -14.54 3.91
N TYR A 35 3.81 -13.35 4.46
CA TYR A 35 4.29 -13.22 5.83
C TYR A 35 3.16 -13.51 6.82
N SER A 36 3.41 -14.41 7.78
CA SER A 36 2.63 -14.52 9.01
C SER A 36 3.46 -15.27 10.06
N LEU A 37 3.78 -14.59 11.15
CA LEU A 37 4.51 -15.12 12.30
C LEU A 37 3.62 -16.09 13.09
N ASN A 38 2.37 -15.70 13.34
CA ASN A 38 1.49 -16.35 14.31
C ASN A 38 0.49 -17.34 13.66
N ALA A 39 0.39 -17.40 12.34
CA ALA A 39 -0.46 -18.38 11.68
C ALA A 39 0.00 -19.82 11.98
N SER A 40 -0.97 -20.69 12.24
CA SER A 40 -0.80 -22.14 12.32
C SER A 40 -1.02 -22.81 10.97
N GLU A 41 -1.88 -22.23 10.11
CA GLU A 41 -2.19 -22.77 8.78
C GLU A 41 -2.47 -21.63 7.81
N VAL A 42 -2.07 -21.82 6.56
CA VAL A 42 -2.39 -20.92 5.46
C VAL A 42 -2.87 -21.75 4.27
N THR A 43 -3.98 -21.33 3.67
CA THR A 43 -4.49 -21.88 2.43
C THR A 43 -4.56 -20.78 1.39
N LEU A 44 -3.91 -20.99 0.24
CA LEU A 44 -4.09 -20.15 -0.94
C LEU A 44 -5.38 -20.58 -1.66
N LEU A 45 -6.26 -19.62 -1.92
CA LEU A 45 -7.52 -19.81 -2.63
C LEU A 45 -7.38 -19.20 -4.01
N LEU A 46 -7.77 -19.95 -5.04
CA LEU A 46 -7.77 -19.52 -6.43
C LEU A 46 -9.20 -19.52 -6.96
N PHE A 47 -9.55 -18.52 -7.76
CA PHE A 47 -10.91 -18.33 -8.25
C PHE A 47 -10.92 -18.09 -9.76
N GLY A 48 -12.02 -18.49 -10.40
CA GLY A 48 -12.24 -18.24 -11.82
C GLY A 48 -12.67 -16.79 -12.08
N LYS A 49 -12.61 -16.37 -13.35
CA LYS A 49 -13.07 -15.02 -13.74
C LYS A 49 -14.57 -14.83 -13.52
N ASP A 50 -15.34 -15.91 -13.69
CA ASP A 50 -16.81 -15.91 -13.62
C ASP A 50 -17.36 -16.49 -12.31
N ASP A 51 -16.50 -17.10 -11.47
CA ASP A 51 -16.85 -17.59 -10.13
C ASP A 51 -15.77 -17.16 -9.12
N TYR A 52 -16.09 -16.12 -8.35
CA TYR A 52 -15.31 -15.56 -7.25
C TYR A 52 -15.93 -15.87 -5.88
N VAL A 53 -16.88 -16.82 -5.83
CA VAL A 53 -17.50 -17.32 -4.60
C VAL A 53 -16.89 -18.66 -4.21
N THR A 54 -16.80 -19.59 -5.16
CA THR A 54 -16.25 -20.93 -4.94
C THR A 54 -14.81 -20.99 -5.47
N PRO A 55 -13.81 -21.36 -4.65
CA PRO A 55 -12.46 -21.55 -5.15
C PRO A 55 -12.43 -22.65 -6.24
N SER A 56 -11.81 -22.36 -7.38
CA SER A 56 -11.48 -23.35 -8.41
C SER A 56 -10.39 -24.32 -7.92
N MET A 57 -9.55 -23.85 -6.99
CA MET A 57 -8.52 -24.64 -6.33
C MET A 57 -8.22 -24.06 -4.95
N GLU A 58 -8.05 -24.94 -3.97
CA GLU A 58 -7.48 -24.62 -2.67
C GLU A 58 -6.12 -25.30 -2.55
N PHE A 59 -5.09 -24.53 -2.20
CA PHE A 59 -3.74 -25.02 -1.99
C PHE A 59 -3.36 -24.82 -0.54
N TRP A 60 -3.47 -25.88 0.26
CA TRP A 60 -3.00 -25.90 1.63
C TRP A 60 -1.46 -25.89 1.65
N LEU A 61 -0.89 -24.96 2.41
CA LEU A 61 0.56 -24.80 2.54
C LEU A 61 1.06 -25.64 3.71
N ASP A 62 1.82 -26.70 3.40
CA ASP A 62 2.39 -27.57 4.44
C ASP A 62 3.47 -26.82 5.23
N PRO A 63 3.35 -26.64 6.56
CA PRO A 63 4.36 -25.91 7.33
C PRO A 63 5.76 -26.55 7.31
N PHE A 64 5.91 -27.82 6.94
CA PHE A 64 7.20 -28.50 6.83
C PHE A 64 7.87 -28.34 5.45
N ILE A 65 7.11 -27.94 4.43
CA ILE A 65 7.57 -27.83 3.03
C ILE A 65 7.46 -26.38 2.53
N ASN A 66 6.33 -25.75 2.83
CA ASN A 66 5.88 -24.46 2.31
C ASN A 66 6.03 -23.32 3.32
N LYS A 67 6.89 -23.45 4.33
CA LYS A 67 7.17 -22.36 5.28
C LYS A 67 8.65 -22.24 5.56
N THR A 68 9.22 -21.10 5.21
CA THR A 68 10.58 -20.72 5.59
C THR A 68 10.52 -19.61 6.62
N LYS A 69 10.90 -19.93 7.87
CA LYS A 69 10.81 -19.02 9.03
C LYS A 69 9.37 -18.51 9.23
N ARG A 70 9.11 -17.23 8.95
CA ARG A 70 7.82 -16.55 9.15
C ARG A 70 7.05 -16.32 7.83
N VAL A 71 7.51 -16.93 6.74
CA VAL A 71 6.93 -16.75 5.41
C VAL A 71 6.44 -18.08 4.88
N TRP A 72 5.15 -18.12 4.55
CA TRP A 72 4.47 -19.21 3.87
C TRP A 72 4.64 -19.02 2.37
N HIS A 73 4.94 -20.07 1.62
CA HIS A 73 5.19 -19.95 0.19
C HIS A 73 4.87 -21.21 -0.60
N CYS A 74 4.47 -21.04 -1.86
CA CYS A 74 4.37 -22.14 -2.81
C CYS A 74 4.78 -21.72 -4.22
N ARG A 75 5.19 -22.71 -5.01
CA ARG A 75 5.42 -22.57 -6.45
C ARG A 75 4.35 -23.35 -7.20
N ILE A 76 3.60 -22.68 -8.06
CA ILE A 76 2.56 -23.32 -8.86
C ILE A 76 2.84 -23.07 -10.35
N LYS A 77 2.93 -24.14 -11.13
CA LYS A 77 3.08 -24.06 -12.59
C LYS A 77 1.87 -23.38 -13.21
N GLU A 78 2.10 -22.52 -14.20
CA GLU A 78 1.08 -21.78 -14.95
C GLU A 78 -0.04 -22.71 -15.45
N GLU A 79 0.33 -23.90 -15.94
CA GLU A 79 -0.61 -24.90 -16.45
C GLU A 79 -1.62 -25.37 -15.39
N ARG A 80 -1.22 -25.44 -14.11
CA ARG A 80 -2.12 -25.81 -13.00
C ARG A 80 -3.06 -24.67 -12.61
N LEU A 81 -2.74 -23.44 -12.98
CA LEU A 81 -3.56 -22.26 -12.73
C LEU A 81 -4.50 -21.95 -13.91
N ALA A 82 -4.54 -22.82 -14.94
CA ALA A 82 -5.44 -22.65 -16.07
C ALA A 82 -6.90 -22.50 -15.59
N GLY A 83 -7.53 -21.39 -15.96
CA GLY A 83 -8.90 -21.06 -15.54
C GLY A 83 -9.01 -20.29 -14.23
N SER A 84 -7.91 -20.07 -13.50
CA SER A 84 -7.85 -19.19 -12.33
C SER A 84 -7.41 -17.79 -12.72
N TYR A 85 -7.97 -16.77 -12.06
CA TYR A 85 -7.74 -15.36 -12.37
C TYR A 85 -7.58 -14.51 -11.10
N TYR A 86 -8.37 -14.79 -10.07
CA TYR A 86 -8.26 -14.12 -8.77
C TYR A 86 -7.65 -15.06 -7.73
N TYR A 87 -7.09 -14.48 -6.67
CA TYR A 87 -6.60 -15.23 -5.52
C TYR A 87 -6.86 -14.49 -4.21
N GLY A 88 -6.85 -15.25 -3.12
CA GLY A 88 -6.88 -14.75 -1.75
C GLY A 88 -6.33 -15.81 -0.80
N TYR A 89 -6.28 -15.50 0.49
CA TYR A 89 -5.81 -16.43 1.51
C TYR A 89 -6.88 -16.69 2.56
N ARG A 90 -6.86 -17.89 3.13
CA ARG A 90 -7.47 -18.21 4.42
C ARG A 90 -6.35 -18.48 5.40
N VAL A 91 -6.39 -17.83 6.56
CA VAL A 91 -5.31 -17.91 7.56
C VAL A 91 -5.90 -18.28 8.91
N ASN A 92 -5.40 -19.39 9.47
CA ASN A 92 -5.76 -19.86 10.80
C ASN A 92 -4.61 -19.63 11.77
N GLY A 93 -4.95 -19.46 13.05
CA GLY A 93 -3.99 -19.30 14.13
C GLY A 93 -4.67 -19.37 15.49
N PRO A 94 -3.94 -19.00 16.56
CA PRO A 94 -4.49 -19.00 17.92
C PRO A 94 -5.75 -18.14 18.03
N ASN A 95 -6.79 -18.66 18.69
CA ASN A 95 -8.02 -17.91 18.92
C ASN A 95 -7.77 -16.75 19.90
N ALA A 96 -8.59 -15.70 19.80
CA ALA A 96 -8.64 -14.62 20.79
C ALA A 96 -8.82 -15.21 22.21
N GLY A 97 -7.90 -14.89 23.13
CA GLY A 97 -7.94 -15.34 24.54
C GLY A 97 -7.23 -16.66 24.84
N GLN A 98 -6.67 -17.37 23.85
CA GLN A 98 -5.84 -18.56 24.09
C GLN A 98 -4.36 -18.23 24.41
N CYS A 99 -3.96 -16.97 24.20
CA CYS A 99 -2.62 -16.47 24.49
C CYS A 99 -2.68 -14.98 24.86
N ASN A 100 -1.57 -14.45 25.39
CA ASN A 100 -1.47 -13.07 25.86
C ASN A 100 -1.54 -12.02 24.72
N ALA A 101 -1.35 -12.43 23.46
CA ALA A 101 -1.39 -11.54 22.31
C ALA A 101 -2.80 -11.46 21.70
N LEU A 102 -3.20 -10.27 21.24
CA LEU A 102 -4.47 -10.09 20.54
C LEU A 102 -4.36 -10.57 19.09
N HIS A 103 -5.03 -11.68 18.78
CA HIS A 103 -5.16 -12.19 17.43
C HIS A 103 -6.56 -11.98 16.86
N ALA A 104 -6.64 -11.94 15.53
CA ALA A 104 -7.89 -11.80 14.77
C ALA A 104 -7.98 -12.83 13.63
N PHE A 105 -7.36 -14.00 13.82
CA PHE A 105 -7.49 -15.12 12.89
C PHE A 105 -8.95 -15.57 12.82
N ASP A 106 -9.45 -15.71 11.60
CA ASP A 106 -10.81 -16.18 11.33
C ASP A 106 -10.79 -16.98 10.02
N SER A 107 -11.00 -18.29 10.14
CA SER A 107 -10.95 -19.24 9.03
C SER A 107 -12.09 -19.05 8.03
N GLU A 108 -13.16 -18.35 8.41
CA GLU A 108 -14.26 -18.03 7.51
C GLU A 108 -13.93 -16.83 6.61
N LYS A 109 -12.88 -16.05 6.92
CA LYS A 109 -12.47 -14.89 6.15
C LYS A 109 -11.50 -15.25 5.03
N ILE A 110 -11.85 -14.80 3.84
CA ILE A 110 -10.93 -14.65 2.71
C ILE A 110 -10.23 -13.29 2.87
N LEU A 111 -8.92 -13.32 2.80
CA LEU A 111 -8.02 -12.21 3.05
C LEU A 111 -7.25 -11.84 1.77
N LEU A 112 -7.14 -10.55 1.52
CA LEU A 112 -6.35 -9.95 0.45
C LEU A 112 -4.86 -10.03 0.77
N ASP A 113 -4.05 -10.30 -0.26
CA ASP A 113 -2.60 -10.23 -0.15
C ASP A 113 -2.12 -8.78 0.07
N PRO A 114 -1.37 -8.48 1.15
CA PRO A 114 -0.79 -7.17 1.41
C PRO A 114 0.13 -6.65 0.29
N TYR A 115 0.71 -7.56 -0.49
CA TYR A 115 1.61 -7.29 -1.61
C TYR A 115 0.91 -7.32 -2.99
N SER A 116 -0.43 -7.45 -3.03
CA SER A 116 -1.13 -7.49 -4.32
C SER A 116 -0.99 -6.18 -5.09
N LYS A 117 -0.49 -6.24 -6.33
CA LYS A 117 -0.38 -5.07 -7.23
C LYS A 117 -1.69 -4.73 -7.95
N HIS A 118 -2.65 -5.65 -7.90
CA HIS A 118 -3.98 -5.53 -8.50
C HIS A 118 -5.02 -6.04 -7.52
N VAL A 119 -6.04 -5.23 -7.26
CA VAL A 119 -7.13 -5.60 -6.36
C VAL A 119 -8.41 -5.66 -7.17
N PHE A 120 -9.15 -6.76 -7.03
CA PHE A 120 -10.49 -6.93 -7.54
C PHE A 120 -11.49 -6.82 -6.40
N PHE A 121 -12.52 -6.01 -6.59
CA PHE A 121 -13.68 -5.97 -5.71
C PHE A 121 -14.85 -6.60 -6.45
N PRO A 122 -15.45 -7.69 -5.93
CA PRO A 122 -16.63 -8.26 -6.53
C PRO A 122 -17.78 -7.24 -6.51
N PRO A 123 -18.75 -7.31 -7.45
CA PRO A 123 -19.96 -6.49 -7.40
C PRO A 123 -20.73 -6.61 -6.08
N THR A 124 -20.62 -7.77 -5.44
CA THR A 124 -21.19 -8.11 -4.13
C THR A 124 -20.25 -7.81 -2.96
N PHE A 125 -19.15 -7.06 -3.18
CA PHE A 125 -18.24 -6.65 -2.12
C PHE A 125 -19.01 -6.07 -0.93
N SER A 126 -18.60 -6.45 0.28
CA SER A 126 -19.27 -6.03 1.51
C SER A 126 -18.26 -5.82 2.61
N ARG A 127 -18.03 -4.55 2.96
CA ARG A 127 -17.23 -4.17 4.13
C ARG A 127 -17.83 -4.74 5.41
N LEU A 128 -19.17 -4.80 5.50
CA LEU A 128 -19.87 -5.38 6.66
C LEU A 128 -19.59 -6.87 6.83
N ALA A 129 -19.47 -7.63 5.74
CA ALA A 129 -19.11 -9.06 5.81
C ALA A 129 -17.68 -9.26 6.34
N ALA A 130 -16.79 -8.28 6.18
CA ALA A 130 -15.47 -8.31 6.79
C ALA A 130 -15.49 -7.88 8.28
N MET A 131 -16.52 -7.15 8.74
CA MET A 131 -16.63 -6.65 10.13
C MET A 131 -17.35 -7.63 11.07
N HIS A 132 -18.25 -8.46 10.54
CA HIS A 132 -19.11 -9.35 11.36
C HIS A 132 -18.71 -10.82 11.20
N PRO A 133 -19.03 -11.71 12.16
CA PRO A 133 -18.77 -13.14 12.04
C PRO A 133 -19.39 -13.79 10.78
N GLY A 134 -18.79 -14.90 10.32
CA GLY A 134 -19.26 -15.68 9.17
C GLY A 134 -18.47 -15.45 7.89
N SER A 135 -18.71 -16.29 6.88
CA SER A 135 -17.97 -16.22 5.61
C SER A 135 -18.18 -14.92 4.83
N ASN A 136 -17.10 -14.42 4.21
CA ASN A 136 -17.11 -13.31 3.26
C ASN A 136 -16.89 -13.78 1.80
N ALA A 137 -17.09 -15.08 1.51
CA ALA A 137 -16.96 -15.63 0.16
C ALA A 137 -17.86 -14.88 -0.84
N GLY A 138 -17.29 -14.51 -1.99
CA GLY A 138 -17.96 -13.66 -2.98
C GLY A 138 -18.05 -12.18 -2.62
N GLN A 139 -17.64 -11.78 -1.42
CA GLN A 139 -17.79 -10.42 -0.89
C GLN A 139 -16.45 -9.81 -0.43
N ALA A 140 -15.37 -10.60 -0.40
CA ALA A 140 -14.03 -10.16 -0.04
C ALA A 140 -13.32 -9.48 -1.22
N PRO A 141 -12.40 -8.53 -0.97
CA PRO A 141 -11.46 -8.10 -1.99
C PRO A 141 -10.49 -9.24 -2.30
N LEU A 142 -10.14 -9.40 -3.57
CA LEU A 142 -9.22 -10.45 -4.05
C LEU A 142 -8.03 -9.83 -4.78
N GLY A 143 -6.90 -10.52 -4.77
CA GLY A 143 -5.78 -10.18 -5.62
C GLY A 143 -5.99 -10.69 -7.05
N ILE A 144 -5.35 -10.04 -8.02
CA ILE A 144 -5.22 -10.56 -9.40
C ILE A 144 -3.75 -10.91 -9.62
N PHE A 145 -3.46 -12.15 -10.01
CA PHE A 145 -2.12 -12.53 -10.44
C PHE A 145 -2.01 -12.43 -11.96
N ARG A 146 -0.99 -11.71 -12.45
CA ARG A 146 -0.74 -11.51 -13.88
C ARG A 146 0.68 -11.96 -14.22
N LYS A 147 0.89 -12.37 -15.47
CA LYS A 147 2.22 -12.81 -15.95
C LYS A 147 3.26 -11.68 -15.87
N SER A 148 2.87 -10.44 -16.10
CA SER A 148 3.83 -9.34 -16.09
C SER A 148 3.10 -8.01 -15.92
N ASP A 149 3.55 -7.24 -14.94
CA ASP A 149 3.32 -5.79 -14.86
C ASP A 149 4.46 -4.99 -15.52
N ALA A 150 5.51 -5.70 -15.98
CA ALA A 150 6.71 -5.17 -16.60
C ALA A 150 6.56 -4.93 -18.12
N ASP A 151 5.42 -5.32 -18.72
CA ASP A 151 5.17 -5.14 -20.16
C ASP A 151 4.86 -3.68 -20.54
N PHE A 152 4.93 -2.75 -19.59
CA PHE A 152 4.79 -1.33 -19.87
C PHE A 152 6.08 -0.75 -20.47
N ASN A 153 5.98 -0.22 -21.69
CA ASN A 153 7.12 0.40 -22.37
C ASN A 153 7.30 1.87 -21.96
N TRP A 154 8.18 2.10 -20.98
CA TRP A 154 8.64 3.43 -20.59
C TRP A 154 9.38 4.18 -21.72
N GLY A 155 9.92 3.49 -22.71
CA GLY A 155 10.65 4.11 -23.83
C GLY A 155 11.88 4.86 -23.34
N ASN A 156 11.97 6.15 -23.68
CA ASN A 156 13.07 7.03 -23.28
C ASN A 156 12.70 7.90 -22.06
N ASP A 157 11.81 7.41 -21.19
CA ASP A 157 11.41 8.12 -19.97
C ASP A 157 12.63 8.60 -19.18
N ARG A 158 12.58 9.87 -18.75
CA ARG A 158 13.62 10.50 -17.92
C ARG A 158 12.91 11.19 -16.78
N ARG A 159 13.29 10.84 -15.56
CA ARG A 159 12.74 11.45 -14.37
C ARG A 159 13.19 12.91 -14.27
N PRO A 160 12.26 13.87 -14.24
CA PRO A 160 12.59 15.27 -13.99
C PRO A 160 13.09 15.45 -12.55
N ARG A 161 13.86 16.51 -12.31
CA ARG A 161 14.31 16.85 -10.95
C ARG A 161 14.50 18.35 -10.82
N HIS A 162 13.61 18.98 -10.07
CA HIS A 162 13.60 20.39 -9.74
C HIS A 162 14.17 20.61 -8.33
N TYR A 163 14.84 21.73 -8.11
CA TYR A 163 15.46 22.06 -6.82
C TYR A 163 14.93 23.39 -6.31
N SER A 164 15.63 24.49 -6.59
CA SER A 164 15.21 25.84 -6.18
C SER A 164 14.02 26.38 -6.96
N ASP A 165 13.72 25.78 -8.11
CA ASP A 165 12.58 26.06 -8.98
C ASP A 165 11.35 25.19 -8.66
N ALA A 166 11.42 24.36 -7.62
CA ALA A 166 10.33 23.46 -7.25
C ALA A 166 9.07 24.23 -6.84
N ILE A 167 7.97 24.01 -7.57
CA ILE A 167 6.63 24.51 -7.27
C ILE A 167 5.69 23.31 -7.22
N ILE A 168 5.27 22.97 -6.00
CA ILE A 168 4.39 21.83 -5.73
C ILE A 168 2.92 22.24 -5.92
N TYR A 169 2.19 21.42 -6.67
CA TYR A 169 0.75 21.55 -6.87
C TYR A 169 0.04 20.31 -6.32
N GLU A 170 -0.51 20.43 -5.11
CA GLU A 170 -1.36 19.40 -4.51
C GLU A 170 -2.66 19.27 -5.31
N LEU A 171 -2.99 18.05 -5.77
CA LEU A 171 -4.24 17.80 -6.48
C LEU A 171 -4.84 16.44 -6.15
N HIS A 172 -6.17 16.39 -6.29
CA HIS A 172 -6.95 15.16 -6.20
C HIS A 172 -7.27 14.64 -7.60
N ILE A 173 -6.91 13.39 -7.94
CA ILE A 173 -7.15 12.82 -9.29
C ILE A 173 -8.60 12.99 -9.75
N LYS A 174 -9.56 12.54 -8.93
CA LYS A 174 -10.99 12.73 -9.19
C LYS A 174 -11.38 14.22 -9.28
N GLY A 175 -11.14 14.98 -8.22
CA GLY A 175 -11.59 16.37 -8.11
C GLY A 175 -11.08 17.29 -9.20
N PHE A 176 -9.85 17.06 -9.67
CA PHE A 176 -9.21 17.93 -10.66
C PHE A 176 -9.94 17.98 -12.00
N THR A 177 -10.62 16.90 -12.40
CA THR A 177 -11.30 16.82 -13.70
C THR A 177 -12.73 16.30 -13.67
N ALA A 178 -13.31 16.00 -12.49
CA ALA A 178 -14.67 15.47 -12.37
C ALA A 178 -15.78 16.39 -12.92
N SER A 179 -15.61 17.71 -12.80
CA SER A 179 -16.62 18.67 -13.25
C SER A 179 -16.81 18.62 -14.77
N PRO A 180 -18.05 18.73 -15.30
CA PRO A 180 -18.30 18.93 -16.73
C PRO A 180 -17.57 20.14 -17.32
N THR A 181 -17.30 21.17 -16.50
CA THR A 181 -16.54 22.36 -16.90
C THR A 181 -15.07 22.06 -17.22
N SER A 182 -14.57 20.86 -16.89
CA SER A 182 -13.26 20.40 -17.33
C SER A 182 -13.18 20.28 -18.86
N GLY A 183 -14.32 20.17 -19.56
CA GLY A 183 -14.35 20.00 -21.02
C GLY A 183 -13.85 18.65 -21.52
N LEU A 184 -13.63 17.68 -20.61
CA LEU A 184 -13.26 16.31 -20.98
C LEU A 184 -14.50 15.45 -21.23
N ASP A 185 -14.35 14.40 -22.03
CA ASP A 185 -15.34 13.33 -22.15
C ASP A 185 -15.65 12.71 -20.78
N ASP A 186 -16.92 12.35 -20.55
CA ASP A 186 -17.39 11.78 -19.26
C ASP A 186 -16.51 10.62 -18.77
N ARG A 187 -16.07 9.74 -19.69
CA ARG A 187 -15.21 8.58 -19.37
C ARG A 187 -13.81 8.92 -18.85
N LEU A 188 -13.32 10.13 -19.12
CA LEU A 188 -11.99 10.58 -18.71
C LEU A 188 -12.03 11.43 -17.44
N ARG A 189 -13.21 11.96 -17.08
CA ARG A 189 -13.33 12.87 -15.94
C ARG A 189 -13.00 12.17 -14.64
N GLY A 190 -12.12 12.79 -13.87
CA GLY A 190 -11.69 12.31 -12.58
C GLY A 190 -10.80 11.08 -12.63
N THR A 191 -10.06 10.88 -13.73
CA THR A 191 -9.19 9.71 -13.93
C THR A 191 -7.74 10.10 -14.21
N PHE A 192 -6.81 9.15 -14.11
CA PHE A 192 -5.40 9.32 -14.48
C PHE A 192 -5.27 9.82 -15.92
N LYS A 193 -6.03 9.24 -16.87
CA LYS A 193 -6.07 9.72 -18.26
C LYS A 193 -6.67 11.12 -18.39
N GLY A 194 -7.63 11.47 -17.54
CA GLY A 194 -8.17 12.82 -17.43
C GLY A 194 -7.10 13.84 -17.05
N LEU A 195 -6.23 13.50 -16.09
CA LEU A 195 -5.10 14.36 -15.69
C LEU A 195 -4.11 14.58 -16.84
N ILE A 196 -3.81 13.55 -17.64
CA ILE A 196 -2.96 13.69 -18.84
C ILE A 196 -3.49 14.79 -19.77
N GLN A 197 -4.81 14.88 -19.98
CA GLN A 197 -5.42 15.91 -20.82
C GLN A 197 -5.29 17.34 -20.27
N LYS A 198 -4.89 17.48 -19.00
CA LYS A 198 -4.70 18.77 -18.33
C LYS A 198 -3.24 19.17 -18.15
N ILE A 199 -2.29 18.40 -18.65
CA ILE A 199 -0.88 18.76 -18.68
C ILE A 199 -0.64 20.15 -19.32
N PRO A 200 -1.28 20.54 -20.44
CA PRO A 200 -1.08 21.88 -21.00
C PRO A 200 -1.42 23.01 -20.02
N TYR A 201 -2.47 22.84 -19.21
CA TYR A 201 -2.83 23.79 -18.16
C TYR A 201 -1.78 23.82 -17.05
N LEU A 202 -1.30 22.66 -16.59
CA LEU A 202 -0.26 22.58 -15.57
C LEU A 202 1.02 23.29 -16.01
N LYS A 203 1.41 23.12 -17.28
CA LYS A 203 2.55 23.83 -17.87
C LYS A 203 2.34 25.34 -17.96
N ASP A 204 1.15 25.78 -18.36
CA ASP A 204 0.80 27.21 -18.42
C ASP A 204 0.80 27.86 -17.03
N LEU A 205 0.31 27.14 -16.01
CA LEU A 205 0.36 27.57 -14.61
C LEU A 205 1.80 27.68 -14.09
N GLY A 206 2.74 26.93 -14.66
CA GLY A 206 4.17 27.01 -14.33
C GLY A 206 4.58 26.17 -13.12
N ILE A 207 3.78 25.15 -12.75
CA ILE A 207 4.15 24.21 -11.68
C ILE A 207 5.19 23.23 -12.20
N THR A 208 5.98 22.65 -11.30
CA THR A 208 7.03 21.69 -11.66
C THR A 208 6.84 20.32 -11.01
N ILE A 209 5.99 20.24 -9.98
CA ILE A 209 5.72 19.01 -9.25
C ILE A 209 4.21 18.90 -9.04
N VAL A 210 3.63 17.75 -9.37
CA VAL A 210 2.29 17.39 -8.88
C VAL A 210 2.42 16.52 -7.64
N GLU A 211 1.80 16.94 -6.55
CA GLU A 211 1.63 16.11 -5.35
C GLU A 211 0.23 15.52 -5.39
N LEU A 212 0.15 14.23 -5.67
CA LEU A 212 -1.12 13.52 -5.78
C LEU A 212 -1.60 13.13 -4.39
N MET A 213 -2.81 13.55 -4.02
CA MET A 213 -3.53 12.97 -2.87
C MET A 213 -3.59 11.44 -2.99
N PRO A 214 -3.79 10.70 -1.88
CA PRO A 214 -3.56 9.26 -1.82
C PRO A 214 -4.11 8.46 -3.01
N VAL A 215 -3.21 7.77 -3.70
CA VAL A 215 -3.53 6.92 -4.87
C VAL A 215 -3.44 5.43 -4.55
N HIS A 216 -3.02 5.05 -3.34
CA HIS A 216 -3.09 3.66 -2.90
C HIS A 216 -4.54 3.18 -2.88
N GLN A 217 -4.77 1.89 -3.17
CA GLN A 217 -6.11 1.33 -3.14
C GLN A 217 -6.68 1.39 -1.72
N PHE A 218 -7.82 2.06 -1.57
CA PHE A 218 -8.66 2.08 -0.37
C PHE A 218 -10.02 1.37 -0.59
N ASP A 219 -10.78 1.20 0.49
CA ASP A 219 -12.09 0.54 0.49
C ASP A 219 -13.17 1.40 -0.21
N PRO A 220 -13.85 0.90 -1.26
CA PRO A 220 -14.86 1.68 -1.98
C PRO A 220 -16.16 1.93 -1.20
N GLN A 221 -16.41 1.22 -0.09
CA GLN A 221 -17.59 1.38 0.75
C GLN A 221 -17.36 2.24 2.00
N GLU A 222 -16.16 2.77 2.21
CA GLU A 222 -15.83 3.63 3.35
C GLU A 222 -16.29 5.09 3.17
N ASP A 223 -16.86 5.45 2.00
CA ASP A 223 -17.26 6.82 1.64
C ASP A 223 -16.12 7.85 1.85
N ASN A 224 -14.92 7.47 1.40
CA ASN A 224 -13.71 8.26 1.52
C ASN A 224 -13.41 8.97 0.20
N TYR A 225 -13.55 10.30 0.15
CA TYR A 225 -13.18 11.07 -1.02
C TYR A 225 -11.65 11.13 -1.17
N TRP A 226 -10.94 11.55 -0.12
CA TRP A 226 -9.51 11.85 -0.15
C TRP A 226 -8.60 10.63 -0.30
N GLY A 227 -9.00 9.46 0.22
CA GLY A 227 -8.25 8.21 0.10
C GLY A 227 -7.26 7.91 1.24
N TYR A 228 -7.26 8.68 2.34
CA TYR A 228 -6.38 8.47 3.50
C TYR A 228 -6.75 7.26 4.38
N MET A 229 -7.26 6.17 3.80
CA MET A 229 -7.54 4.92 4.51
C MET A 229 -7.09 3.77 3.62
N THR A 230 -5.78 3.52 3.61
CA THR A 230 -5.20 2.57 2.64
C THR A 230 -5.57 1.12 2.98
N LEU A 231 -6.08 0.39 1.99
CA LEU A 231 -6.30 -1.06 2.03
C LEU A 231 -5.06 -1.82 1.55
N ASN A 232 -4.40 -1.34 0.50
CA ASN A 232 -3.23 -2.01 -0.10
C ASN A 232 -2.19 -0.98 -0.57
N PHE A 233 -0.92 -1.23 -0.24
CA PHE A 233 0.19 -0.29 -0.46
C PHE A 233 0.82 -0.36 -1.86
N PHE A 234 0.40 -1.28 -2.73
CA PHE A 234 1.01 -1.50 -4.05
C PHE A 234 0.05 -1.23 -5.20
N ALA A 235 -1.24 -1.47 -5.00
CA ALA A 235 -2.24 -1.26 -6.03
C ALA A 235 -2.64 0.22 -6.11
N PRO A 236 -2.63 0.85 -7.31
CA PRO A 236 -3.27 2.14 -7.51
C PRO A 236 -4.80 2.01 -7.38
N HIS A 237 -5.44 3.07 -6.89
CA HIS A 237 -6.87 3.09 -6.66
C HIS A 237 -7.66 2.98 -7.97
N GLN A 238 -8.36 1.86 -8.15
CA GLN A 238 -9.00 1.51 -9.42
C GLN A 238 -10.08 2.50 -9.89
N ALA A 239 -10.74 3.22 -8.98
CA ALA A 239 -11.78 4.19 -9.35
C ALA A 239 -11.21 5.50 -9.93
N TYR A 240 -9.89 5.67 -9.88
CA TYR A 240 -9.18 6.76 -10.55
C TYR A 240 -8.72 6.38 -11.96
N ALA A 241 -9.06 5.19 -12.46
CA ALA A 241 -8.79 4.80 -13.84
C ALA A 241 -10.06 4.88 -14.70
N ALA A 242 -9.90 5.28 -15.96
CA ALA A 242 -10.98 5.22 -16.97
C ALA A 242 -11.31 3.76 -17.32
N ASP A 243 -10.32 2.87 -17.23
CA ASP A 243 -10.49 1.42 -17.24
C ASP A 243 -9.95 0.83 -15.92
N PRO A 244 -10.83 0.56 -14.92
CA PRO A 244 -10.44 0.04 -13.62
C PRO A 244 -9.58 -1.24 -13.67
N ALA A 245 -9.82 -2.11 -14.65
CA ALA A 245 -9.05 -3.35 -14.80
C ALA A 245 -7.60 -3.09 -15.26
N ASN A 246 -7.28 -1.87 -15.71
CA ASN A 246 -5.98 -1.46 -16.19
C ASN A 246 -5.45 -0.23 -15.42
N ALA A 247 -5.91 0.01 -14.20
CA ALA A 247 -5.51 1.16 -13.39
C ALA A 247 -4.00 1.33 -13.23
N LEU A 248 -3.26 0.23 -13.01
CA LEU A 248 -1.80 0.24 -12.96
C LEU A 248 -1.18 0.76 -14.26
N LYS A 249 -1.68 0.31 -15.40
CA LYS A 249 -1.20 0.78 -16.70
C LYS A 249 -1.51 2.26 -16.90
N GLU A 250 -2.74 2.69 -16.60
CA GLU A 250 -3.12 4.10 -16.73
C GLU A 250 -2.32 5.03 -15.81
N PHE A 251 -1.99 4.57 -14.61
CA PHE A 251 -1.08 5.30 -13.72
C PHE A 251 0.30 5.48 -14.36
N LYS A 252 0.89 4.41 -14.91
CA LYS A 252 2.19 4.49 -15.61
C LYS A 252 2.12 5.40 -16.84
N GLU A 253 1.03 5.36 -17.60
CA GLU A 253 0.78 6.28 -18.73
C GLU A 253 0.76 7.74 -18.27
N MET A 254 0.13 8.02 -17.13
CA MET A 254 0.07 9.35 -16.54
C MET A 254 1.45 9.85 -16.09
N VAL A 255 2.19 9.05 -15.34
CA VAL A 255 3.56 9.40 -14.89
C VAL A 255 4.45 9.69 -16.09
N LYS A 256 4.46 8.80 -17.09
CA LYS A 256 5.24 9.00 -18.32
C LYS A 256 4.89 10.31 -19.03
N ALA A 257 3.59 10.62 -19.15
CA ALA A 257 3.16 11.86 -19.80
C ALA A 257 3.56 13.12 -19.01
N LEU A 258 3.55 13.07 -17.68
CA LEU A 258 4.02 14.16 -16.82
C LEU A 258 5.54 14.34 -16.94
N HIS A 259 6.31 13.25 -16.98
CA HIS A 259 7.75 13.30 -17.21
C HIS A 259 8.12 13.87 -18.57
N GLU A 260 7.41 13.48 -19.63
CA GLU A 260 7.57 14.07 -20.97
C GLU A 260 7.30 15.58 -20.99
N ALA A 261 6.53 16.07 -20.01
CA ALA A 261 6.25 17.49 -19.80
C ALA A 261 7.20 18.20 -18.83
N ASP A 262 8.21 17.50 -18.30
CA ASP A 262 9.16 17.98 -17.28
C ASP A 262 8.44 18.33 -15.95
N ILE A 263 7.57 17.43 -15.48
CA ILE A 263 6.82 17.56 -14.23
C ILE A 263 7.06 16.33 -13.35
N GLU A 264 7.59 16.53 -12.13
CA GLU A 264 7.76 15.48 -11.12
C GLU A 264 6.41 14.98 -10.59
N VAL A 265 6.34 13.70 -10.24
CA VAL A 265 5.20 13.07 -9.57
C VAL A 265 5.58 12.68 -8.15
N VAL A 266 4.97 13.36 -7.17
CA VAL A 266 5.06 13.02 -5.75
C VAL A 266 3.75 12.40 -5.30
N LEU A 267 3.83 11.31 -4.54
CA LEU A 267 2.65 10.68 -3.96
C LEU A 267 2.48 11.04 -2.48
N ASP A 268 1.27 11.45 -2.11
CA ASP A 268 0.85 11.43 -0.72
C ASP A 268 0.63 9.98 -0.27
N VAL A 269 1.38 9.53 0.74
CA VAL A 269 1.42 8.15 1.19
C VAL A 269 1.05 8.00 2.66
N VAL A 270 0.15 7.05 2.91
CA VAL A 270 -0.33 6.69 4.24
C VAL A 270 0.22 5.32 4.61
N TYR A 271 1.28 5.30 5.40
CA TYR A 271 1.84 4.07 5.98
C TYR A 271 1.61 3.96 7.50
N ASN A 272 1.07 5.01 8.11
CA ASN A 272 0.93 5.11 9.56
C ASN A 272 -0.27 4.31 10.12
N HIS A 273 -1.29 4.04 9.29
CA HIS A 273 -2.49 3.26 9.64
C HIS A 273 -3.08 2.56 8.40
N THR A 274 -4.11 1.73 8.59
CA THR A 274 -4.84 1.05 7.48
C THR A 274 -6.35 1.19 7.58
N ALA A 275 -7.03 0.88 6.47
CA ALA A 275 -8.50 0.83 6.34
C ALA A 275 -9.21 -0.17 7.27
N GLU A 276 -8.45 -1.05 7.95
CA GLU A 276 -9.01 -2.02 8.89
C GLU A 276 -9.40 -1.40 10.24
N ALA A 277 -9.10 -0.11 10.47
CA ALA A 277 -9.45 0.65 11.68
C ALA A 277 -9.13 -0.12 12.98
N GLY A 278 -9.87 0.12 14.06
CA GLY A 278 -9.66 -0.57 15.35
C GLY A 278 -10.30 -1.96 15.43
N HIS A 279 -10.59 -2.41 16.66
CA HIS A 279 -11.14 -3.75 16.94
C HIS A 279 -12.51 -4.04 16.31
N ILE A 280 -13.32 -3.00 16.05
CA ILE A 280 -14.62 -3.12 15.36
C ILE A 280 -14.53 -2.95 13.84
N GLY A 281 -13.35 -2.64 13.31
CA GLY A 281 -13.16 -2.44 11.87
C GLY A 281 -13.06 -3.75 11.09
N PRO A 282 -13.04 -3.70 9.75
CA PRO A 282 -13.07 -4.89 8.91
C PRO A 282 -11.82 -5.76 9.10
N ASN A 283 -11.99 -7.06 8.79
CA ASN A 283 -10.96 -8.08 8.74
C ASN A 283 -10.90 -8.66 7.32
N TYR A 284 -10.03 -8.12 6.48
CA TYR A 284 -9.89 -8.55 5.09
C TYR A 284 -8.45 -8.57 4.56
N SER A 285 -7.44 -8.26 5.39
CA SER A 285 -6.01 -8.27 5.00
C SER A 285 -5.13 -8.43 6.25
N PHE A 286 -4.38 -7.39 6.64
CA PHE A 286 -3.35 -7.39 7.67
C PHE A 286 -3.83 -7.97 9.01
N LYS A 287 -5.01 -7.54 9.47
CA LYS A 287 -5.63 -7.98 10.73
C LYS A 287 -5.81 -9.50 10.77
N GLY A 288 -6.36 -10.09 9.71
CA GLY A 288 -6.61 -11.53 9.63
C GLY A 288 -5.35 -12.34 9.34
N ILE A 289 -4.35 -11.73 8.71
CA ILE A 289 -3.08 -12.40 8.38
C ILE A 289 -2.19 -12.50 9.61
N ASP A 290 -2.01 -11.40 10.35
CA ASP A 290 -1.22 -11.39 11.59
C ASP A 290 -1.42 -10.10 12.42
N ASN A 291 -2.58 -9.94 13.04
CA ASN A 291 -2.92 -8.73 13.82
C ASN A 291 -1.81 -8.25 14.77
N ALA A 292 -1.24 -9.17 15.55
CA ALA A 292 -0.24 -8.85 16.57
C ALA A 292 1.11 -8.42 15.99
N SER A 293 1.41 -8.78 14.74
CA SER A 293 2.62 -8.30 14.06
C SER A 293 2.38 -6.97 13.37
N PHE A 294 1.23 -6.79 12.69
CA PHE A 294 0.96 -5.62 11.85
C PHE A 294 0.63 -4.36 12.65
N TYR A 295 0.03 -4.47 13.83
CA TYR A 295 -0.47 -3.31 14.57
C TYR A 295 0.20 -3.14 15.94
N LEU A 296 0.33 -1.88 16.37
CA LEU A 296 0.68 -1.56 17.75
C LEU A 296 -0.52 -1.86 18.65
N LEU A 297 -0.30 -2.72 19.64
CA LEU A 297 -1.32 -3.16 20.59
C LEU A 297 -1.02 -2.61 22.00
N THR A 298 -2.05 -2.23 22.74
CA THR A 298 -1.89 -1.61 24.07
C THR A 298 -1.82 -2.64 25.21
N GLY A 299 -2.27 -3.87 24.97
CA GLY A 299 -2.50 -4.87 26.01
C GLY A 299 -3.78 -4.63 26.84
N ASP A 300 -4.49 -3.52 26.64
CA ASP A 300 -5.79 -3.23 27.26
C ASP A 300 -6.92 -3.84 26.41
N PRO A 301 -7.68 -4.84 26.92
CA PRO A 301 -8.78 -5.44 26.16
C PRO A 301 -9.89 -4.47 25.77
N THR A 302 -10.04 -3.33 26.47
CA THR A 302 -11.05 -2.32 26.17
C THR A 302 -10.61 -1.35 25.06
N ASN A 303 -9.31 -1.08 24.95
CA ASN A 303 -8.71 -0.25 23.90
C ASN A 303 -7.51 -0.97 23.27
N PRO A 304 -7.74 -2.10 22.57
CA PRO A 304 -6.66 -3.01 22.20
C PRO A 304 -5.62 -2.46 21.23
N TYR A 305 -5.96 -1.44 20.43
CA TYR A 305 -5.08 -0.87 19.42
C TYR A 305 -4.59 0.50 19.87
N ALA A 306 -3.29 0.73 19.75
CA ALA A 306 -2.76 2.07 19.91
C ALA A 306 -3.21 2.92 18.71
N ASN A 307 -3.75 4.11 18.97
CA ASN A 307 -4.38 4.95 17.95
C ASN A 307 -3.74 6.34 17.89
N TYR A 308 -2.50 6.40 17.42
CA TYR A 308 -1.77 7.66 17.26
C TYR A 308 -2.12 8.41 15.97
N SER A 309 -2.81 7.75 15.04
CA SER A 309 -3.34 8.34 13.80
C SER A 309 -4.71 9.01 13.97
N GLY A 310 -5.46 8.62 15.00
CA GLY A 310 -6.87 9.01 15.16
C GLY A 310 -7.84 8.19 14.29
N THR A 311 -7.36 7.19 13.53
CA THR A 311 -8.17 6.39 12.60
C THR A 311 -8.48 4.97 13.09
N GLY A 312 -8.03 4.63 14.29
CA GLY A 312 -8.41 3.42 15.03
C GLY A 312 -7.28 2.39 15.19
N ASN A 313 -6.22 2.48 14.38
CA ASN A 313 -5.03 1.65 14.52
C ASN A 313 -3.75 2.43 14.21
N THR A 314 -2.61 1.85 14.55
CA THR A 314 -1.29 2.32 14.14
C THR A 314 -0.48 1.12 13.68
N LEU A 315 0.14 1.23 12.50
CA LEU A 315 0.96 0.17 11.93
C LEU A 315 2.27 0.04 12.71
N ASN A 316 2.67 -1.20 13.03
CA ASN A 316 3.87 -1.48 13.81
C ASN A 316 5.15 -1.32 12.96
N CYS A 317 5.63 -0.09 12.84
CA CYS A 317 6.88 0.22 12.12
C CYS A 317 8.15 -0.24 12.87
N THR A 318 8.04 -0.82 14.07
CA THR A 318 9.17 -1.39 14.81
C THR A 318 9.45 -2.86 14.45
N ASP A 319 8.50 -3.54 13.83
CA ASP A 319 8.73 -4.90 13.32
C ASP A 319 9.48 -4.85 11.96
N PRO A 320 10.58 -5.62 11.79
CA PRO A 320 11.38 -5.58 10.57
C PRO A 320 10.64 -6.05 9.31
N PHE A 321 9.67 -6.97 9.41
CA PHE A 321 8.87 -7.41 8.26
C PHE A 321 7.88 -6.34 7.83
N ILE A 322 7.28 -5.64 8.79
CA ILE A 322 6.36 -4.53 8.49
C ILE A 322 7.12 -3.33 7.91
N ARG A 323 8.34 -3.05 8.41
CA ARG A 323 9.23 -2.09 7.75
C ARG A 323 9.56 -2.49 6.33
N ASN A 324 9.89 -3.76 6.10
CA ASN A 324 10.20 -4.23 4.75
C ASN A 324 9.00 -4.12 3.81
N LEU A 325 7.77 -4.35 4.30
CA LEU A 325 6.55 -4.08 3.52
C LEU A 325 6.49 -2.62 3.05
N ILE A 326 6.74 -1.66 3.94
CA ILE A 326 6.76 -0.23 3.59
C ILE A 326 7.90 0.08 2.61
N LEU A 327 9.12 -0.40 2.89
CA LEU A 327 10.29 -0.19 2.03
C LEU A 327 10.08 -0.79 0.63
N ASP A 328 9.51 -1.99 0.54
CA ASP A 328 9.22 -2.65 -0.73
C ASP A 328 8.14 -1.92 -1.50
N SER A 329 7.11 -1.40 -0.83
CA SER A 329 6.09 -0.54 -1.45
C SER A 329 6.72 0.75 -1.99
N LEU A 330 7.50 1.47 -1.18
CA LEU A 330 8.21 2.67 -1.62
C LEU A 330 9.12 2.36 -2.82
N ARG A 331 9.94 1.29 -2.75
CA ARG A 331 10.80 0.87 -3.87
C ARG A 331 9.97 0.54 -5.11
N TYR A 332 8.86 -0.18 -4.97
CA TYR A 332 7.97 -0.50 -6.07
C TYR A 332 7.45 0.77 -6.77
N TRP A 333 6.96 1.74 -6.00
CA TRP A 333 6.48 3.01 -6.57
C TRP A 333 7.61 3.78 -7.26
N VAL A 334 8.83 3.74 -6.72
CA VAL A 334 9.98 4.37 -7.37
C VAL A 334 10.41 3.59 -8.61
N THR A 335 10.77 2.30 -8.52
CA THR A 335 11.42 1.56 -9.60
C THR A 335 10.45 1.10 -10.69
N GLU A 336 9.25 0.67 -10.32
CA GLU A 336 8.27 0.11 -11.27
C GLU A 336 7.28 1.14 -11.78
N MET A 337 6.92 2.12 -10.94
CA MET A 337 5.89 3.13 -11.24
C MET A 337 6.49 4.51 -11.54
N HIS A 338 7.81 4.67 -11.42
CA HIS A 338 8.59 5.87 -11.73
C HIS A 338 8.20 7.11 -10.92
N VAL A 339 7.65 6.95 -9.72
CA VAL A 339 7.39 8.05 -8.80
C VAL A 339 8.71 8.73 -8.38
N ASP A 340 8.70 10.06 -8.28
CA ASP A 340 9.88 10.90 -8.01
C ASP A 340 10.03 11.28 -6.54
N GLY A 341 9.01 11.02 -5.74
CA GLY A 341 9.04 11.24 -4.29
C GLY A 341 7.73 10.98 -3.58
N PHE A 342 7.75 11.23 -2.29
CA PHE A 342 6.66 10.93 -1.38
C PHE A 342 6.45 12.06 -0.38
N ARG A 343 5.19 12.40 -0.12
CA ARG A 343 4.76 13.16 1.04
C ARG A 343 4.12 12.19 2.02
N PHE A 344 4.73 12.04 3.20
CA PHE A 344 4.29 11.10 4.22
C PHE A 344 3.28 11.78 5.15
N ASP A 345 2.06 11.26 5.10
CA ASP A 345 0.99 11.58 6.04
C ASP A 345 1.35 11.18 7.47
N LEU A 346 1.08 12.07 8.43
CA LEU A 346 1.37 11.89 9.85
C LEU A 346 2.74 11.23 10.12
N ALA A 347 3.79 11.76 9.48
CA ALA A 347 5.11 11.14 9.43
C ALA A 347 5.72 10.89 10.82
N SER A 348 5.33 11.66 11.84
CA SER A 348 5.78 11.45 13.21
C SER A 348 5.38 10.10 13.80
N ILE A 349 4.29 9.47 13.33
CA ILE A 349 3.91 8.12 13.78
C ILE A 349 4.99 7.10 13.43
N LEU A 350 5.70 7.31 12.31
CA LEU A 350 6.77 6.42 11.85
C LEU A 350 8.01 6.45 12.77
N THR A 351 8.03 7.38 13.73
CA THR A 351 9.06 7.50 14.77
C THR A 351 8.66 6.82 16.09
N ARG A 352 7.44 6.28 16.18
CA ARG A 352 6.98 5.65 17.41
C ARG A 352 7.58 4.26 17.62
N ALA A 353 8.03 4.02 18.84
CA ALA A 353 8.47 2.73 19.35
C ALA A 353 7.27 1.82 19.67
N GLU A 354 7.54 0.57 20.03
CA GLU A 354 6.52 -0.44 20.31
C GLU A 354 5.65 -0.07 21.53
N ASP A 355 6.24 0.62 22.52
CA ASP A 355 5.54 1.18 23.68
C ASP A 355 4.83 2.50 23.39
N GLY A 356 4.90 2.98 22.15
CA GLY A 356 4.30 4.23 21.69
C GLY A 356 5.10 5.49 22.00
N SER A 357 6.24 5.39 22.69
CA SER A 357 7.15 6.51 22.87
C SER A 357 7.75 6.97 21.53
N ILE A 358 8.25 8.20 21.46
CA ILE A 358 8.90 8.74 20.26
C ILE A 358 10.39 8.44 20.32
N ASP A 359 10.92 7.79 19.29
CA ASP A 359 12.35 7.73 19.03
C ASP A 359 12.78 9.04 18.33
N TRP A 360 13.56 9.85 19.04
CA TRP A 360 14.03 11.15 18.57
C TRP A 360 15.34 11.08 17.79
N ASP A 361 16.04 9.93 17.83
CA ASP A 361 17.42 9.83 17.38
C ASP A 361 17.52 9.14 16.01
N ASP A 362 17.24 7.84 15.93
CA ASP A 362 17.36 7.07 14.68
C ASP A 362 16.25 6.02 14.52
N PRO A 363 14.98 6.47 14.30
CA PRO A 363 13.88 5.54 14.13
C PRO A 363 14.15 4.52 13.03
N PRO A 364 13.94 3.20 13.27
CA PRO A 364 14.39 2.16 12.36
C PRO A 364 13.89 2.29 10.91
N LEU A 365 12.64 2.73 10.71
CA LEU A 365 12.08 2.92 9.36
C LEU A 365 12.73 4.10 8.63
N LEU A 366 12.86 5.25 9.30
CA LEU A 366 13.48 6.44 8.70
C LEU A 366 14.96 6.19 8.39
N SER A 367 15.68 5.49 9.29
CA SER A 367 17.07 5.07 9.06
C SER A 367 17.18 4.14 7.85
N ALA A 368 16.26 3.20 7.70
CA ALA A 368 16.21 2.31 6.54
C ALA A 368 15.89 3.06 5.23
N ILE A 369 14.94 4.00 5.23
CA ILE A 369 14.64 4.84 4.05
C ILE A 369 15.87 5.68 3.68
N ARG A 370 16.55 6.28 4.67
CA ARG A 370 17.74 7.12 4.45
C ARG A 370 18.92 6.34 3.85
N THR A 371 19.11 5.09 4.27
CA THR A 371 20.25 4.26 3.84
C THR A 371 19.96 3.43 2.59
N ASP A 372 18.72 3.43 2.13
CA ASP A 372 18.33 2.69 0.94
C ASP A 372 18.88 3.36 -0.34
N PRO A 373 19.54 2.60 -1.25
CA PRO A 373 20.17 3.16 -2.45
C PRO A 373 19.17 3.72 -3.46
N VAL A 374 17.90 3.26 -3.44
CA VAL A 374 16.83 3.78 -4.31
C VAL A 374 16.15 4.96 -3.62
N LEU A 375 15.73 4.79 -2.37
CA LEU A 375 14.89 5.79 -1.68
C LEU A 375 15.67 7.03 -1.23
N SER A 376 16.99 6.93 -1.02
CA SER A 376 17.84 8.09 -0.73
C SER A 376 17.94 9.10 -1.88
N GLN A 377 17.50 8.73 -3.09
CA GLN A 377 17.61 9.56 -4.29
C GLN A 377 16.31 10.31 -4.62
N VAL A 378 15.19 10.00 -3.97
CA VAL A 378 13.88 10.59 -4.27
C VAL A 378 13.57 11.77 -3.34
N ARG A 379 12.51 12.52 -3.65
CA ARG A 379 12.04 13.59 -2.77
C ARG A 379 11.28 12.99 -1.59
N LEU A 380 11.62 13.39 -0.37
CA LEU A 380 10.92 12.95 0.84
C LEU A 380 10.38 14.19 1.56
N ILE A 381 9.06 14.26 1.73
CA ILE A 381 8.35 15.34 2.41
C ILE A 381 7.61 14.73 3.60
N ALA A 382 7.70 15.33 4.78
CA ALA A 382 7.00 14.88 5.98
C ALA A 382 5.89 15.86 6.36
N GLU A 383 4.78 15.31 6.88
CA GLU A 383 3.94 15.98 7.87
C GLU A 383 4.50 15.70 9.27
N PRO A 384 5.27 16.62 9.89
CA PRO A 384 6.07 16.33 11.08
C PRO A 384 5.27 16.45 12.38
N TRP A 385 4.08 15.86 12.42
CA TRP A 385 3.24 15.75 13.61
C TRP A 385 2.31 14.53 13.51
N ASP A 386 1.66 14.19 14.63
CA ASP A 386 0.61 13.17 14.64
C ASP A 386 -0.57 13.51 15.57
N ALA A 387 -1.65 12.71 15.49
CA ALA A 387 -2.84 12.91 16.32
C ALA A 387 -2.64 12.47 17.78
N GLY A 388 -1.57 11.70 18.06
CA GLY A 388 -1.16 11.29 19.40
C GLY A 388 -0.36 12.35 20.17
N GLY A 389 -0.26 13.57 19.64
CA GLY A 389 0.39 14.71 20.30
C GLY A 389 1.87 14.89 19.95
N ALA A 390 2.42 14.11 19.03
CA ALA A 390 3.78 14.34 18.54
C ALA A 390 3.84 15.62 17.68
N TYR A 391 4.84 16.45 17.92
CA TYR A 391 5.12 17.63 17.10
C TYR A 391 6.63 17.74 16.91
N GLN A 392 7.10 17.46 15.69
CA GLN A 392 8.52 17.30 15.36
C GLN A 392 9.01 18.30 14.30
N LEU A 393 8.26 19.39 14.05
CA LEU A 393 8.65 20.38 13.05
C LEU A 393 10.06 20.92 13.28
N GLY A 394 10.83 21.06 12.19
CA GLY A 394 12.19 21.59 12.20
C GLY A 394 13.24 20.53 12.52
N THR A 395 14.16 20.85 13.42
CA THR A 395 15.29 19.97 13.77
C THR A 395 14.88 18.74 14.58
N SER A 396 13.65 18.72 15.10
CA SER A 396 13.15 17.64 15.94
C SER A 396 12.69 16.42 15.15
N PHE A 397 12.50 16.54 13.82
CA PHE A 397 12.17 15.41 12.96
C PHE A 397 13.46 14.69 12.56
N PRO A 398 13.61 13.38 12.84
CA PRO A 398 14.85 12.65 12.58
C PRO A 398 15.16 12.42 11.08
N GLY A 399 14.27 12.84 10.18
CA GLY A 399 14.49 12.87 8.74
C GLY A 399 15.33 14.06 8.27
N MET A 400 16.63 14.06 8.55
CA MET A 400 17.56 15.18 8.27
C MET A 400 17.52 15.73 6.84
N PHE A 401 17.25 14.88 5.84
CA PHE A 401 17.17 15.27 4.42
C PHE A 401 15.74 15.43 3.90
N TRP A 402 14.75 15.32 4.78
CA TRP A 402 13.35 15.41 4.42
C TRP A 402 12.92 16.87 4.43
N HIS A 403 12.18 17.25 3.40
CA HIS A 403 11.39 18.46 3.44
C HIS A 403 10.23 18.28 4.41
N GLN A 404 9.67 19.37 4.91
CA GLN A 404 8.61 19.32 5.91
C GLN A 404 7.52 20.33 5.55
N TRP A 405 6.25 19.91 5.67
CA TRP A 405 5.14 20.84 5.67
C TRP A 405 5.29 21.81 6.84
N ASN A 406 5.49 23.10 6.54
CA ASN A 406 5.69 24.12 7.55
C ASN A 406 4.35 24.67 8.04
N GLY A 407 3.78 24.01 9.05
CA GLY A 407 2.54 24.44 9.70
C GLY A 407 2.64 25.84 10.33
N MET A 408 3.81 26.22 10.85
CA MET A 408 4.04 27.56 11.41
C MET A 408 3.93 28.64 10.34
N PHE A 409 4.58 28.45 9.19
CA PHE A 409 4.48 29.39 8.07
C PHE A 409 3.02 29.60 7.63
N ARG A 410 2.26 28.51 7.48
CA ARG A 410 0.82 28.57 7.16
C ARG A 410 0.07 29.43 8.17
N ASP A 411 0.27 29.18 9.45
CA ASP A 411 -0.48 29.85 10.52
C ASP A 411 -0.06 31.32 10.66
N ASP A 412 1.23 31.61 10.55
CA ASP A 412 1.75 32.97 10.64
C ASP A 412 1.27 33.83 9.47
N VAL A 413 1.37 33.35 8.22
CA VAL A 413 0.86 34.09 7.06
C VAL A 413 -0.65 34.33 7.19
N ARG A 414 -1.42 33.34 7.63
CA ARG A 414 -2.87 33.49 7.85
C ARG A 414 -3.18 34.55 8.91
N ARG A 415 -2.49 34.53 10.05
CA ARG A 415 -2.67 35.51 11.13
C ARG A 415 -2.29 36.93 10.68
N PHE A 416 -1.21 37.06 9.92
CA PHE A 416 -0.77 38.33 9.35
C PHE A 416 -1.83 38.90 8.39
N VAL A 417 -2.31 38.10 7.44
CA VAL A 417 -3.35 38.54 6.48
C VAL A 417 -4.69 38.82 7.16
N ARG A 418 -5.04 38.09 8.23
CA ARG A 418 -6.25 38.33 9.02
C ARG A 418 -6.18 39.63 9.84
N GLY A 419 -4.98 40.15 10.11
CA GLY A 419 -4.76 41.39 10.86
C GLY A 419 -4.68 41.19 12.38
N ASP A 420 -4.22 40.01 12.84
CA ASP A 420 -4.04 39.75 14.27
C ASP A 420 -3.00 40.70 14.89
N LEU A 421 -3.29 41.24 16.08
CA LEU A 421 -2.38 42.14 16.80
C LEU A 421 -1.15 41.40 17.34
N GLY A 422 0.03 42.02 17.21
CA GLY A 422 1.29 41.49 17.74
C GLY A 422 1.96 40.43 16.85
N MET A 423 1.57 40.39 15.57
CA MET A 423 2.23 39.65 14.48
C MET A 423 3.29 40.48 13.78
#